data_AF-A0A8J6Y6C3-F1
#
_entry.id   AF-A0A8J6Y6C3-F1
#
_cell.length_a   1.000
_cell.length_b   1.000
_cell.length_c   1.000
_cell.angle_alpha   90.00
_cell.angle_beta   90.00
_cell.angle_gamma   90.00
#
_symmetry.space_group_name_H-M   'P 1'
#
loop_
_entity.id
_entity.type
_entity.pdbx_description
1 polymer ?
#
loop_
_entity_poly.entity_id
_entity_poly.type
_entity_poly.pdbx_seq_one_letter_code
_entity_poly.pdbx_strand_id
1 'polypeptide(L)'
;MEKSTKRFIYAALFYLAVGAVVGLLQAINPYWVNTLRFSHAHLLLLGFMAMMVFGIGYFILPRFSSTSLLWPGLVTIHFWLANTGLVGMVLFKPLGVALMSPLLTGLFYAAAVAQVLGIFMFCINMAATLATAPALPTSKTVSAPPAGTSTTATAAPAAARPAAAAPRLTPDSPVAHWVDGKEGARELLVAAGLRPVADPQHMEMVRKIGVTLSHACMKHGMPLDDVVARLSALPDKPFNPSPAGSQGLAMAPAGGGCGAPSAAQNAAADITPDTLIGAMVDAYPETAPVLERRFGSGCFTCPGFATETLTQGAMMHGADVNQLVSELKAVTGK
;
A
#
# COMPACT_ATOMS: atom_id res chain seq x y z
N MET A 1 2.80 -2.23 -8.98
CA MET A 1 2.15 -1.76 -10.22
C MET A 1 2.41 -2.77 -11.33
N GLU A 2 1.36 -3.26 -12.00
CA GLU A 2 1.49 -4.28 -13.05
C GLU A 2 2.18 -3.76 -14.32
N LYS A 3 2.66 -4.69 -15.16
CA LYS A 3 3.37 -4.34 -16.42
C LYS A 3 2.49 -3.51 -17.35
N SER A 4 1.22 -3.86 -17.53
CA SER A 4 0.31 -3.14 -18.44
C SER A 4 0.00 -1.71 -17.97
N THR A 5 -0.13 -1.50 -16.67
CA THR A 5 -0.35 -0.16 -16.09
C THR A 5 0.85 0.76 -16.29
N LYS A 6 2.07 0.24 -16.17
CA LYS A 6 3.31 1.00 -16.48
C LYS A 6 3.38 1.43 -17.96
N ARG A 7 2.91 0.59 -18.89
CA ARG A 7 2.92 0.91 -20.33
C ARG A 7 2.11 2.17 -20.66
N PHE A 8 0.95 2.37 -20.01
CA PHE A 8 0.16 3.59 -20.16
C PHE A 8 0.96 4.86 -19.79
N ILE A 9 1.71 4.82 -18.68
CA ILE A 9 2.52 5.96 -18.22
C ILE A 9 3.67 6.25 -19.20
N TYR A 10 4.39 5.22 -19.67
CA TYR A 10 5.44 5.40 -20.67
C TYR A 10 4.90 5.91 -22.01
N ALA A 11 3.74 5.41 -22.46
CA ALA A 11 3.07 5.91 -23.64
C ALA A 11 2.64 7.39 -23.48
N ALA A 12 2.13 7.77 -22.31
CA ALA A 12 1.76 9.16 -22.01
C ALA A 12 2.96 10.11 -22.14
N LEU A 13 4.11 9.75 -21.57
CA LEU A 13 5.34 10.55 -21.67
C LEU A 13 5.88 10.61 -23.11
N PHE A 14 5.77 9.52 -23.86
CA PHE A 14 6.11 9.49 -25.29
C PHE A 14 5.22 10.43 -26.11
N TYR A 15 3.89 10.35 -25.96
CA TYR A 15 2.97 11.22 -26.69
C TYR A 15 3.05 12.69 -26.26
N LEU A 16 3.45 12.99 -25.01
CA LEU A 16 3.78 14.35 -24.60
C LEU A 16 4.97 14.90 -25.40
N ALA A 17 6.06 14.14 -25.51
CA ALA A 17 7.24 14.54 -26.28
C ALA A 17 6.93 14.73 -27.77
N VAL A 18 6.22 13.78 -28.39
CA VAL A 18 5.77 13.89 -29.78
C VAL A 18 4.81 15.06 -29.96
N GLY A 19 3.86 15.25 -29.05
CA GLY A 19 2.91 16.37 -29.06
C GLY A 19 3.60 17.74 -28.98
N ALA A 20 4.65 17.88 -28.17
CA ALA A 20 5.46 19.07 -28.08
C ALA A 20 6.21 19.37 -29.40
N VAL A 21 6.82 18.36 -30.03
CA VAL A 21 7.46 18.51 -31.36
C VAL A 21 6.44 18.93 -32.43
N VAL A 22 5.27 18.29 -32.46
CA VAL A 22 4.18 18.65 -33.39
C VAL A 22 3.67 20.08 -33.12
N GLY A 23 3.66 20.53 -31.86
CA GLY A 23 3.33 21.92 -31.50
C GLY A 23 4.35 22.93 -32.02
N LEU A 24 5.65 22.61 -31.91
CA LEU A 24 6.72 23.43 -32.48
C LEU A 24 6.64 23.50 -34.02
N LEU A 25 6.33 22.39 -34.69
CA LEU A 25 6.13 22.37 -36.15
C LEU A 25 4.95 23.25 -36.59
N GLN A 26 3.90 23.36 -35.78
CA GLN A 26 2.80 24.31 -36.05
C GLN A 26 3.25 25.76 -35.90
N ALA A 27 4.03 26.08 -34.86
CA ALA A 27 4.50 27.44 -34.61
C ALA A 27 5.38 28.00 -35.74
N ILE A 28 6.06 27.14 -36.51
CA ILE A 28 6.96 27.54 -37.61
C ILE A 28 6.18 28.11 -38.82
N ASN A 29 4.96 27.63 -39.11
CA ASN A 29 4.26 28.01 -40.35
C ASN A 29 2.72 27.87 -40.23
N PRO A 30 1.93 28.93 -40.54
CA PRO A 30 0.47 28.94 -40.47
C PRO A 30 -0.26 27.80 -41.20
N TYR A 31 0.30 27.29 -42.31
CA TYR A 31 -0.25 26.14 -43.03
C TYR A 31 -0.25 24.88 -42.14
N TRP A 32 0.87 24.63 -41.46
CA TRP A 32 1.03 23.46 -40.59
C TRP A 32 0.15 23.55 -39.34
N VAL A 33 -0.13 24.76 -38.83
CA VAL A 33 -1.14 24.97 -37.78
C VAL A 33 -2.47 24.32 -38.18
N ASN A 34 -3.03 24.68 -39.33
CA ASN A 34 -4.36 24.17 -39.71
C ASN A 34 -4.37 22.66 -39.99
N THR A 35 -3.31 22.11 -40.59
CA THR A 35 -3.22 20.66 -40.90
C THR A 35 -2.97 19.81 -39.65
N LEU A 36 -2.08 20.24 -38.74
CA LEU A 36 -1.66 19.43 -37.58
C LEU A 36 -2.42 19.73 -36.29
N ARG A 37 -3.24 20.81 -36.20
CA ARG A 37 -4.01 21.17 -34.99
C ARG A 37 -4.76 19.97 -34.40
N PHE A 38 -5.40 19.18 -35.27
CA PHE A 38 -6.11 17.96 -34.85
C PHE A 38 -5.17 16.97 -34.17
N SER A 39 -4.05 16.63 -34.81
CA SER A 39 -3.07 15.65 -34.31
C SER A 39 -2.42 16.10 -33.01
N HIS A 40 -2.01 17.37 -32.89
CA HIS A 40 -1.45 17.92 -31.65
C HIS A 40 -2.44 17.88 -30.48
N ALA A 41 -3.69 18.32 -30.70
CA ALA A 41 -4.71 18.31 -29.67
C ALA A 41 -4.98 16.88 -29.15
N HIS A 42 -5.05 15.88 -30.04
CA HIS A 42 -5.30 14.50 -29.64
C HIS A 42 -4.05 13.81 -29.04
N LEU A 43 -2.83 14.15 -29.50
CA LEU A 43 -1.59 13.70 -28.85
C LEU A 43 -1.49 14.20 -27.40
N LEU A 44 -1.86 15.45 -27.12
CA LEU A 44 -1.81 15.99 -25.76
C LEU A 44 -3.00 15.53 -24.89
N LEU A 45 -4.23 15.56 -25.42
CA LEU A 45 -5.43 15.21 -24.63
C LEU A 45 -5.61 13.70 -24.48
N LEU A 46 -5.55 12.93 -25.58
CA LEU A 46 -5.75 11.48 -25.52
C LEU A 46 -4.42 10.74 -25.30
N GLY A 47 -3.36 11.18 -25.98
CA GLY A 47 -2.04 10.55 -25.86
C GLY A 47 -1.37 10.80 -24.52
N PHE A 48 -1.27 12.04 -24.05
CA PHE A 48 -0.66 12.35 -22.75
C PHE A 48 -1.68 12.29 -21.60
N MET A 49 -2.66 13.20 -21.56
CA MET A 49 -3.54 13.35 -20.39
C MET A 49 -4.38 12.09 -20.14
N ALA A 50 -5.08 11.56 -21.14
CA ALA A 50 -5.94 10.39 -20.95
C ALA A 50 -5.13 9.11 -20.65
N MET A 51 -4.02 8.83 -21.35
CA MET A 51 -3.17 7.68 -21.01
C MET A 51 -2.59 7.78 -19.59
N MET A 52 -2.24 8.99 -19.13
CA MET A 52 -1.80 9.20 -17.74
C MET A 52 -2.93 8.89 -16.75
N VAL A 53 -4.15 9.38 -17.02
CA VAL A 53 -5.36 9.06 -16.24
C VAL A 53 -5.68 7.57 -16.25
N PHE A 54 -5.50 6.86 -17.37
CA PHE A 54 -5.72 5.42 -17.45
C PHE A 54 -4.69 4.64 -16.63
N GLY A 55 -3.40 4.97 -16.79
CA GLY A 55 -2.32 4.34 -16.03
C GLY A 55 -2.45 4.57 -14.53
N ILE A 56 -2.56 5.83 -14.10
CA ILE A 56 -2.71 6.17 -12.69
C ILE A 56 -4.06 5.65 -12.16
N GLY A 57 -5.15 5.78 -12.90
CA GLY A 57 -6.48 5.34 -12.51
C GLY A 57 -6.57 3.84 -12.23
N TYR A 58 -6.09 2.99 -13.14
CA TYR A 58 -6.02 1.54 -12.90
C TYR A 58 -5.10 1.15 -11.74
N PHE A 59 -4.13 1.99 -11.37
CA PHE A 59 -3.26 1.72 -10.23
C PHE A 59 -3.88 2.18 -8.90
N ILE A 60 -4.33 3.43 -8.82
CA ILE A 60 -4.67 4.08 -7.55
C ILE A 60 -6.12 3.81 -7.16
N LEU A 61 -7.08 3.99 -8.06
CA LEU A 61 -8.51 4.02 -7.70
C LEU A 61 -9.01 2.73 -7.03
N PRO A 62 -8.67 1.50 -7.50
CA PRO A 62 -9.09 0.28 -6.82
C PRO A 62 -8.54 0.17 -5.39
N ARG A 63 -7.35 0.72 -5.13
CA ARG A 63 -6.68 0.66 -3.82
C ARG A 63 -7.36 1.53 -2.77
N PHE A 64 -7.91 2.68 -3.16
CA PHE A 64 -8.71 3.53 -2.26
C PHE A 64 -9.99 2.84 -1.79
N SER A 65 -10.57 1.97 -2.63
CA SER A 65 -11.75 1.16 -2.29
C SER A 65 -11.41 -0.26 -1.84
N SER A 66 -10.16 -0.49 -1.39
CA SER A 66 -9.59 -1.77 -0.92
C SER A 66 -9.89 -3.00 -1.80
N THR A 67 -10.15 -2.78 -3.08
CA THR A 67 -10.61 -3.81 -4.03
C THR A 67 -9.59 -4.07 -5.14
N SER A 68 -9.65 -5.27 -5.72
CA SER A 68 -8.91 -5.64 -6.91
C SER A 68 -9.66 -5.21 -8.18
N LEU A 69 -8.93 -4.85 -9.24
CA LEU A 69 -9.55 -4.53 -10.52
C LEU A 69 -10.37 -5.73 -11.05
N LEU A 70 -11.64 -5.50 -11.39
CA LEU A 70 -12.62 -6.56 -11.67
C LEU A 70 -12.25 -7.38 -12.92
N TRP A 71 -11.75 -6.72 -13.97
CA TRP A 71 -11.27 -7.39 -15.18
C TRP A 71 -9.84 -6.96 -15.56
N PRO A 72 -8.79 -7.60 -15.00
CA PRO A 72 -7.39 -7.26 -15.29
C PRO A 72 -6.99 -7.45 -16.75
N GLY A 73 -7.53 -8.49 -17.42
CA GLY A 73 -7.25 -8.77 -18.83
C GLY A 73 -7.62 -7.62 -19.77
N LEU A 74 -8.74 -6.93 -19.50
CA LEU A 74 -9.21 -5.80 -20.30
C LEU A 74 -8.22 -4.62 -20.30
N VAL A 75 -7.39 -4.44 -19.26
CA VAL A 75 -6.37 -3.37 -19.22
C VAL A 75 -5.39 -3.50 -20.38
N THR A 76 -5.01 -4.71 -20.75
CA THR A 76 -4.06 -4.95 -21.84
C THR A 76 -4.71 -4.75 -23.20
N ILE A 77 -5.97 -5.15 -23.36
CA ILE A 77 -6.76 -4.89 -24.58
C ILE A 77 -6.99 -3.38 -24.74
N HIS A 78 -7.35 -2.69 -23.66
CA HIS A 78 -7.53 -1.23 -23.65
C HIS A 78 -6.25 -0.52 -24.07
N PHE A 79 -5.10 -0.91 -23.50
CA PHE A 79 -3.81 -0.31 -23.86
C PHE A 79 -3.57 -0.34 -25.36
N TRP A 80 -3.71 -1.51 -25.99
CA TRP A 80 -3.50 -1.63 -27.43
C TRP A 80 -4.55 -0.86 -28.23
N LEU A 81 -5.84 -1.03 -27.91
CA LEU A 81 -6.94 -0.41 -28.63
C LEU A 81 -6.86 1.13 -28.62
N ALA A 82 -6.54 1.72 -27.46
CA ALA A 82 -6.37 3.17 -27.32
C ALA A 82 -5.07 3.70 -27.93
N ASN A 83 -4.02 2.88 -28.05
CA ASN A 83 -2.79 3.28 -28.75
C ASN A 83 -2.95 3.20 -30.27
N THR A 84 -3.53 2.11 -30.80
CA THR A 84 -3.76 1.98 -32.24
C THR A 84 -4.84 2.93 -32.73
N GLY A 85 -5.89 3.16 -31.93
CA GLY A 85 -6.92 4.18 -32.19
C GLY A 85 -6.30 5.58 -32.29
N LEU A 86 -5.54 5.99 -31.27
CA LEU A 86 -4.84 7.27 -31.28
C LEU A 86 -3.89 7.43 -32.48
N VAL A 87 -2.98 6.47 -32.71
CA VAL A 87 -2.01 6.52 -33.82
C VAL A 87 -2.73 6.61 -35.16
N GLY A 88 -3.78 5.80 -35.38
CA GLY A 88 -4.61 5.89 -36.57
C GLY A 88 -5.27 7.27 -36.72
N MET A 89 -5.86 7.82 -35.66
CA MET A 89 -6.51 9.14 -35.70
C MET A 89 -5.53 10.26 -36.07
N VAL A 90 -4.35 10.30 -35.45
CA VAL A 90 -3.39 11.42 -35.62
C VAL A 90 -2.62 11.35 -36.94
N LEU A 91 -2.55 10.18 -37.59
CA LEU A 91 -1.95 9.99 -38.91
C LEU A 91 -3.00 10.12 -40.03
N PHE A 92 -4.11 9.38 -39.97
CA PHE A 92 -5.06 9.30 -41.07
C PHE A 92 -5.88 10.59 -41.25
N LYS A 93 -6.12 11.37 -40.20
CA LYS A 93 -6.85 12.65 -40.34
C LYS A 93 -6.10 13.68 -41.19
N PRO A 94 -4.86 14.10 -40.86
CA PRO A 94 -4.14 15.05 -41.70
C PRO A 94 -3.82 14.47 -43.09
N LEU A 95 -3.43 13.20 -43.16
CA LEU A 95 -3.07 12.58 -44.44
C LEU A 95 -4.27 12.38 -45.37
N GLY A 96 -5.44 12.01 -44.84
CA GLY A 96 -6.68 11.86 -45.61
C GLY A 96 -7.17 13.18 -46.20
N VAL A 97 -6.99 14.29 -45.48
CA VAL A 97 -7.26 15.65 -45.99
C VAL A 97 -6.21 16.05 -47.04
N ALA A 98 -4.93 15.86 -46.77
CA ALA A 98 -3.84 16.27 -47.66
C ALA A 98 -3.77 15.48 -48.98
N LEU A 99 -4.24 14.23 -48.99
CA LEU A 99 -4.32 13.36 -50.18
C LEU A 99 -5.73 13.25 -50.76
N MET A 100 -6.72 13.98 -50.20
CA MET A 100 -8.14 13.93 -50.59
C MET A 100 -8.69 12.49 -50.67
N SER A 101 -8.23 11.60 -49.77
CA SER A 101 -8.44 10.15 -49.88
C SER A 101 -9.65 9.68 -49.07
N PRO A 102 -10.67 9.06 -49.71
CA PRO A 102 -11.82 8.51 -48.99
C PRO A 102 -11.44 7.30 -48.13
N LEU A 103 -10.45 6.50 -48.56
CA LEU A 103 -9.96 5.34 -47.81
C LEU A 103 -9.32 5.77 -46.48
N LEU A 104 -8.41 6.75 -46.50
CA LEU A 104 -7.80 7.29 -45.28
C LEU A 104 -8.84 7.95 -44.36
N THR A 105 -9.84 8.60 -44.95
CA THR A 105 -10.97 9.18 -44.20
C THR A 105 -11.81 8.08 -43.51
N GLY A 106 -12.06 6.96 -44.18
CA GLY A 106 -12.70 5.77 -43.58
C GLY A 106 -11.86 5.14 -42.46
N LEU A 107 -10.55 4.99 -42.67
CA LEU A 107 -9.61 4.49 -41.66
C LEU A 107 -9.52 5.41 -40.43
N PHE A 108 -9.60 6.73 -40.63
CA PHE A 108 -9.74 7.70 -39.53
C PHE A 108 -10.99 7.43 -38.67
N TYR A 109 -12.15 7.20 -39.29
CA TYR A 109 -13.37 6.89 -38.53
C TYR A 109 -13.27 5.55 -37.78
N ALA A 110 -12.69 4.51 -38.39
CA ALA A 110 -12.44 3.24 -37.72
C ALA A 110 -11.52 3.40 -36.49
N ALA A 111 -10.45 4.19 -36.63
CA ALA A 111 -9.55 4.52 -35.52
C ALA A 111 -10.24 5.33 -34.41
N ALA A 112 -11.13 6.25 -34.77
CA ALA A 112 -11.93 7.01 -33.81
C ALA A 112 -12.93 6.12 -33.05
N VAL A 113 -13.57 5.15 -33.72
CA VAL A 113 -14.44 4.15 -33.06
C VAL A 113 -13.63 3.29 -32.09
N ALA A 114 -12.45 2.80 -32.49
CA ALA A 114 -11.55 2.07 -31.59
C ALA A 114 -11.19 2.89 -30.33
N GLN A 115 -10.93 4.18 -30.49
CA GLN A 115 -10.63 5.08 -29.38
C GLN A 115 -11.81 5.23 -28.41
N VAL A 116 -13.04 5.40 -28.94
CA VAL A 116 -14.27 5.48 -28.14
C VAL A 116 -14.51 4.18 -27.38
N LEU A 117 -14.36 3.02 -28.03
CA LEU A 117 -14.47 1.71 -27.39
C LEU A 117 -13.45 1.53 -26.26
N GLY A 118 -12.20 2.00 -26.45
CA GLY A 118 -11.18 2.01 -25.39
C GLY A 118 -11.61 2.82 -24.16
N ILE A 119 -12.11 4.05 -24.37
CA ILE A 119 -12.60 4.93 -23.30
C ILE A 119 -13.77 4.28 -22.55
N PHE A 120 -14.77 3.73 -23.26
CA PHE A 120 -15.88 3.03 -22.60
C PHE A 120 -15.40 1.82 -21.80
N MET A 121 -14.42 1.06 -22.30
CA MET A 121 -13.87 -0.09 -21.58
C MET A 121 -13.07 0.31 -20.33
N PHE A 122 -12.43 1.48 -20.32
CA PHE A 122 -11.89 2.08 -19.10
C PHE A 122 -13.00 2.40 -18.10
N CYS A 123 -13.99 3.20 -18.52
CA CYS A 123 -15.06 3.67 -17.66
C CYS A 123 -15.87 2.51 -17.06
N ILE A 124 -16.24 1.50 -17.85
CA ILE A 124 -17.01 0.34 -17.40
C ILE A 124 -16.21 -0.52 -16.42
N ASN A 125 -14.94 -0.85 -16.73
CA ASN A 125 -14.11 -1.66 -15.84
C ASN A 125 -13.82 -0.94 -14.52
N MET A 126 -13.57 0.37 -14.57
CA MET A 126 -13.36 1.19 -13.37
C MET A 126 -14.64 1.34 -12.54
N ALA A 127 -15.77 1.71 -13.15
CA ALA A 127 -17.04 1.87 -12.45
C ALA A 127 -17.51 0.56 -11.81
N ALA A 128 -17.41 -0.58 -12.52
CA ALA A 128 -17.76 -1.89 -11.96
C ALA A 128 -16.83 -2.30 -10.81
N THR A 129 -15.53 -2.01 -10.91
CA THR A 129 -14.56 -2.24 -9.83
C THR A 129 -14.95 -1.45 -8.57
N LEU A 130 -15.20 -0.14 -8.71
CA LEU A 130 -15.55 0.73 -7.58
C LEU A 130 -16.94 0.44 -7.00
N ALA A 131 -17.90 0.01 -7.82
CA ALA A 131 -19.24 -0.39 -7.38
C ALA A 131 -19.27 -1.75 -6.64
N THR A 132 -18.24 -2.58 -6.80
CA THR A 132 -18.10 -3.88 -6.10
C THR A 132 -17.31 -3.74 -4.80
N ALA A 133 -16.95 -2.53 -4.38
CA ALA A 133 -16.33 -2.28 -3.09
C ALA A 133 -17.29 -2.72 -1.96
N PRO A 134 -16.85 -3.52 -0.97
CA PRO A 134 -17.70 -3.92 0.15
C PRO A 134 -18.24 -2.69 0.88
N ALA A 135 -19.55 -2.61 1.03
CA ALA A 135 -20.14 -1.57 1.86
C ALA A 135 -19.59 -1.68 3.28
N LEU A 136 -19.12 -0.55 3.84
CA LEU A 136 -18.72 -0.46 5.24
C LEU A 136 -19.81 -1.11 6.12
N PRO A 137 -19.45 -1.99 7.08
CA PRO A 137 -20.42 -2.49 8.04
C PRO A 137 -20.98 -1.28 8.77
N THR A 138 -22.25 -0.94 8.50
CA THR A 138 -22.95 0.08 9.25
C THR A 138 -22.90 -0.34 10.71
N SER A 139 -22.29 0.51 11.53
CA SER A 139 -22.15 0.26 12.96
C SER A 139 -23.53 -0.06 13.51
N LYS A 140 -23.77 -1.35 13.80
CA LYS A 140 -24.89 -1.74 14.64
C LYS A 140 -24.60 -1.11 15.96
N THR A 141 -25.34 -0.05 16.27
CA THR A 141 -25.30 0.63 17.55
C THR A 141 -25.34 -0.44 18.64
N VAL A 142 -24.21 -0.68 19.29
CA VAL A 142 -24.19 -1.47 20.51
C VAL A 142 -24.90 -0.59 21.52
N SER A 143 -26.22 -0.80 21.66
CA SER A 143 -27.03 -0.11 22.65
C SER A 143 -26.33 -0.21 23.98
N ALA A 144 -26.03 0.95 24.57
CA ALA A 144 -25.30 1.02 25.83
C ALA A 144 -26.00 0.14 26.88
N PRO A 145 -25.24 -0.63 27.70
CA PRO A 145 -25.82 -1.34 28.83
C PRO A 145 -26.58 -0.35 29.72
N PRO A 146 -27.83 -0.64 30.14
CA PRO A 146 -28.58 0.27 30.97
C PRO A 146 -27.86 0.47 32.31
N ALA A 147 -27.74 1.72 32.73
CA ALA A 147 -27.15 2.05 34.02
C ALA A 147 -28.08 1.62 35.17
N GLY A 148 -27.52 0.91 36.15
CA GLY A 148 -28.14 0.71 37.46
C GLY A 148 -28.56 -0.73 37.77
N THR A 149 -27.78 -1.40 38.59
CA THR A 149 -28.14 -1.58 40.01
C THR A 149 -26.96 -2.14 40.80
N SER A 150 -26.69 -1.55 41.97
CA SER A 150 -25.71 -2.07 42.91
C SER A 150 -26.29 -3.28 43.63
N THR A 151 -25.79 -4.48 43.33
CA THR A 151 -26.07 -5.68 44.12
C THR A 151 -24.77 -6.26 44.63
N THR A 152 -24.60 -6.20 45.95
CA THR A 152 -23.51 -6.85 46.68
C THR A 152 -23.60 -8.36 46.55
N ALA A 153 -22.84 -8.94 45.62
CA ALA A 153 -22.64 -10.38 45.52
C ALA A 153 -21.33 -10.78 46.22
N THR A 154 -21.46 -11.48 47.34
CA THR A 154 -20.36 -11.97 48.19
C THR A 154 -19.34 -12.78 47.40
N ALA A 155 -18.06 -12.57 47.70
CA ALA A 155 -16.96 -13.31 47.09
C ALA A 155 -17.07 -14.83 47.34
N ALA A 156 -17.04 -15.62 46.26
CA ALA A 156 -16.64 -17.02 46.29
C ALA A 156 -15.21 -17.13 45.75
N PRO A 157 -14.31 -17.94 46.35
CA PRO A 157 -12.89 -17.91 46.02
C PRO A 157 -12.62 -18.46 44.63
N ALA A 158 -12.04 -17.62 43.76
CA ALA A 158 -11.51 -18.08 42.48
C ALA A 158 -10.33 -19.02 42.73
N ALA A 159 -10.48 -20.29 42.36
CA ALA A 159 -9.40 -21.27 42.37
C ALA A 159 -8.22 -20.76 41.51
N ALA A 160 -6.99 -21.01 41.99
CA ALA A 160 -5.78 -20.51 41.35
C ALA A 160 -5.68 -20.97 39.88
N ARG A 161 -5.61 -20.01 38.94
CA ARG A 161 -5.17 -20.29 37.57
C ARG A 161 -3.68 -20.67 37.63
N PRO A 162 -3.27 -21.86 37.14
CA PRO A 162 -1.86 -22.21 37.08
C PRO A 162 -1.11 -21.28 36.12
N ALA A 163 0.17 -21.07 36.39
CA ALA A 163 1.03 -20.13 35.67
C ALA A 163 1.13 -20.45 34.18
N ALA A 164 1.23 -19.40 33.35
CA ALA A 164 1.32 -19.55 31.90
C ALA A 164 2.65 -20.19 31.49
N ALA A 165 2.59 -21.30 30.76
CA ALA A 165 3.74 -21.90 30.10
C ALA A 165 4.23 -21.04 28.93
N ALA A 166 5.50 -21.21 28.56
CA ALA A 166 6.20 -20.44 27.52
C ALA A 166 5.45 -20.43 26.15
N PRO A 167 5.61 -19.36 25.34
CA PRO A 167 4.95 -19.24 24.05
C PRO A 167 5.35 -20.38 23.11
N ARG A 168 4.37 -21.12 22.59
CA ARG A 168 4.62 -22.20 21.62
C ARG A 168 5.04 -21.61 20.29
N LEU A 169 6.21 -21.99 19.80
CA LEU A 169 6.65 -21.70 18.44
C LEU A 169 5.76 -22.47 17.44
N THR A 170 5.21 -21.75 16.45
CA THR A 170 4.30 -22.26 15.43
C THR A 170 4.87 -22.03 14.02
N PRO A 171 4.36 -22.71 12.96
CA PRO A 171 4.80 -22.47 11.58
C PRO A 171 4.66 -21.00 11.13
N ASP A 172 3.68 -20.28 11.70
CA ASP A 172 3.44 -18.86 11.41
C ASP A 172 4.25 -17.92 12.32
N SER A 173 5.00 -18.44 13.29
CA SER A 173 5.94 -17.63 14.08
C SER A 173 7.09 -17.11 13.18
N PRO A 174 7.62 -15.89 13.42
CA PRO A 174 8.73 -15.36 12.65
C PRO A 174 9.97 -16.25 12.71
N VAL A 175 10.71 -16.35 11.60
CA VAL A 175 11.97 -17.13 11.54
C VAL A 175 12.96 -16.67 12.62
N ALA A 176 12.97 -15.38 12.96
CA ALA A 176 13.78 -14.83 14.06
C ALA A 176 13.45 -15.49 15.43
N HIS A 177 12.18 -15.74 15.74
CA HIS A 177 11.78 -16.39 17.00
C HIS A 177 12.23 -17.86 17.05
N TRP A 178 12.22 -18.55 15.91
CA TRP A 178 12.76 -19.91 15.80
C TRP A 178 14.30 -19.95 15.96
N VAL A 179 15.02 -18.95 15.45
CA VAL A 179 16.49 -18.83 15.58
C VAL A 179 16.91 -18.40 16.99
N ASP A 180 16.15 -17.52 17.63
CA ASP A 180 16.45 -17.05 18.99
C ASP A 180 16.06 -18.08 20.06
N GLY A 181 14.98 -18.83 19.84
CA GLY A 181 14.41 -19.74 20.83
C GLY A 181 15.05 -21.13 20.89
N LYS A 182 15.83 -21.55 19.89
CA LYS A 182 16.34 -22.94 19.78
C LYS A 182 17.79 -23.03 19.34
N GLU A 183 18.57 -23.86 20.04
CA GLU A 183 19.99 -24.06 19.74
C GLU A 183 20.15 -24.86 18.43
N GLY A 184 21.10 -24.46 17.57
CA GLY A 184 21.30 -25.08 16.25
C GLY A 184 20.25 -24.72 15.18
N ALA A 185 19.18 -23.97 15.51
CA ALA A 185 18.12 -23.64 14.55
C ALA A 185 18.63 -22.88 13.32
N ARG A 186 19.62 -21.99 13.52
CA ARG A 186 20.30 -21.25 12.45
C ARG A 186 21.00 -22.18 11.46
N GLU A 187 21.72 -23.17 11.95
CA GLU A 187 22.48 -24.14 11.16
C GLU A 187 21.53 -25.08 10.40
N LEU A 188 20.44 -25.51 11.06
CA LEU A 188 19.43 -26.36 10.45
C LEU A 188 18.69 -25.65 9.30
N LEU A 189 18.33 -24.38 9.48
CA LEU A 189 17.73 -23.55 8.41
C LEU A 189 18.71 -23.33 7.23
N VAL A 190 19.98 -23.06 7.51
CA VAL A 190 21.01 -22.91 6.47
C VAL A 190 21.21 -24.22 5.70
N ALA A 191 21.23 -25.36 6.40
CA ALA A 191 21.30 -26.70 5.80
C ALA A 191 20.05 -27.08 5.00
N ALA A 192 18.86 -26.60 5.39
CA ALA A 192 17.61 -26.78 4.65
C ALA A 192 17.53 -25.93 3.37
N GLY A 193 18.33 -24.86 3.26
CA GLY A 193 18.42 -24.03 2.05
C GLY A 193 18.34 -22.51 2.30
N LEU A 194 18.02 -22.08 3.52
CA LEU A 194 17.93 -20.66 3.92
C LEU A 194 19.32 -20.06 4.18
N ARG A 195 20.22 -20.16 3.20
CA ARG A 195 21.57 -19.58 3.23
C ARG A 195 21.63 -18.12 3.70
N PRO A 196 20.68 -17.22 3.35
CA PRO A 196 20.72 -15.84 3.84
C PRO A 196 20.61 -15.67 5.37
N VAL A 197 20.13 -16.68 6.09
CA VAL A 197 20.07 -16.67 7.58
C VAL A 197 21.47 -16.83 8.21
N ALA A 198 22.49 -17.21 7.42
CA ALA A 198 23.90 -17.23 7.84
C ALA A 198 24.51 -15.83 8.03
N ASP A 199 23.93 -14.77 7.45
CA ASP A 199 24.42 -13.39 7.59
C ASP A 199 23.72 -12.68 8.77
N PRO A 200 24.45 -12.16 9.77
CA PRO A 200 23.87 -11.38 10.87
C PRO A 200 23.09 -10.13 10.43
N GLN A 201 23.56 -9.40 9.40
CA GLN A 201 22.89 -8.20 8.92
C GLN A 201 21.58 -8.55 8.19
N HIS A 202 21.59 -9.62 7.42
CA HIS A 202 20.38 -10.13 6.78
C HIS A 202 19.36 -10.66 7.79
N MET A 203 19.81 -11.32 8.87
CA MET A 203 18.91 -11.78 9.94
C MET A 203 18.23 -10.60 10.66
N GLU A 204 18.96 -9.51 10.93
CA GLU A 204 18.39 -8.29 11.51
C GLU A 204 17.37 -7.61 10.57
N MET A 205 17.61 -7.63 9.26
CA MET A 205 16.62 -7.18 8.28
C MET A 205 15.37 -8.09 8.28
N VAL A 206 15.54 -9.41 8.34
CA VAL A 206 14.45 -10.39 8.41
C VAL A 206 13.64 -10.25 9.72
N ARG A 207 14.30 -9.93 10.84
CA ARG A 207 13.67 -9.60 12.12
C ARG A 207 12.74 -8.39 11.99
N LYS A 208 13.19 -7.31 11.34
CA LYS A 208 12.40 -6.10 11.09
C LYS A 208 11.23 -6.30 10.11
N ILE A 209 11.35 -7.25 9.18
CA ILE A 209 10.30 -7.57 8.19
C ILE A 209 9.28 -8.58 8.74
N GLY A 210 9.62 -9.35 9.79
CA GLY A 210 8.69 -10.29 10.42
C GLY A 210 8.37 -11.54 9.58
N VAL A 211 9.31 -12.01 8.73
CA VAL A 211 9.06 -13.16 7.83
C VAL A 211 8.76 -14.43 8.62
N THR A 212 7.62 -15.06 8.38
CA THR A 212 7.21 -16.32 9.03
C THR A 212 7.93 -17.54 8.47
N LEU A 213 8.08 -18.59 9.29
CA LEU A 213 8.72 -19.84 8.86
C LEU A 213 7.96 -20.51 7.70
N SER A 214 6.63 -20.50 7.77
CA SER A 214 5.72 -20.94 6.69
C SER A 214 6.01 -20.22 5.36
N HIS A 215 6.09 -18.89 5.38
CA HIS A 215 6.38 -18.09 4.17
C HIS A 215 7.80 -18.35 3.63
N ALA A 216 8.78 -18.51 4.52
CA ALA A 216 10.15 -18.84 4.14
C ALA A 216 10.25 -20.23 3.48
N CYS A 217 9.53 -21.23 4.02
CA CYS A 217 9.49 -22.58 3.45
C CYS A 217 8.85 -22.61 2.06
N MET A 218 7.67 -21.99 1.92
CA MET A 218 6.95 -21.89 0.65
C MET A 218 7.79 -21.20 -0.44
N LYS A 219 8.47 -20.10 -0.11
CA LYS A 219 9.26 -19.33 -1.09
C LYS A 219 10.51 -20.05 -1.58
N HIS A 220 11.09 -20.93 -0.75
CA HIS A 220 12.31 -21.68 -1.07
C HIS A 220 12.05 -23.16 -1.41
N GLY A 221 10.80 -23.58 -1.51
CA GLY A 221 10.42 -24.95 -1.89
C GLY A 221 10.78 -26.02 -0.87
N MET A 222 10.90 -25.66 0.41
CA MET A 222 11.25 -26.60 1.48
C MET A 222 9.99 -27.28 2.05
N PRO A 223 10.06 -28.58 2.39
CA PRO A 223 8.95 -29.29 3.05
C PRO A 223 8.73 -28.72 4.46
N LEU A 224 7.68 -27.90 4.61
CA LEU A 224 7.38 -27.17 5.85
C LEU A 224 7.27 -28.12 7.06
N ASP A 225 6.62 -29.26 6.90
CA ASP A 225 6.38 -30.21 8.01
C ASP A 225 7.69 -30.87 8.51
N ASP A 226 8.62 -31.23 7.61
CA ASP A 226 9.94 -31.75 8.00
C ASP A 226 10.79 -30.68 8.68
N VAL A 227 10.80 -29.46 8.15
CA VAL A 227 11.54 -28.33 8.74
C VAL A 227 10.99 -27.99 10.13
N VAL A 228 9.66 -27.94 10.29
CA VAL A 228 9.02 -27.68 11.59
C VAL A 228 9.27 -28.84 12.57
N ALA A 229 9.18 -30.10 12.14
CA ALA A 229 9.47 -31.25 13.00
C ALA A 229 10.92 -31.25 13.49
N ARG A 230 11.88 -31.02 12.58
CA ARG A 230 13.31 -30.99 12.87
C ARG A 230 13.72 -29.80 13.73
N LEU A 231 13.11 -28.62 13.53
CA LEU A 231 13.29 -27.48 14.43
C LEU A 231 12.65 -27.75 15.79
N SER A 232 11.44 -28.30 15.85
CA SER A 232 10.75 -28.58 17.12
C SER A 232 11.53 -29.55 18.01
N ALA A 233 12.28 -30.47 17.41
CA ALA A 233 13.16 -31.42 18.09
C ALA A 233 14.48 -30.83 18.65
N LEU A 234 14.86 -29.60 18.29
CA LEU A 234 16.06 -28.95 18.83
C LEU A 234 15.83 -28.46 20.27
N PRO A 235 16.86 -28.48 21.15
CA PRO A 235 16.74 -27.98 22.51
C PRO A 235 16.49 -26.46 22.54
N ASP A 236 15.72 -26.02 23.55
CA ASP A 236 15.35 -24.62 23.72
C ASP A 236 16.49 -23.83 24.36
N LYS A 237 16.72 -22.61 23.85
CA LYS A 237 17.83 -21.75 24.28
C LYS A 237 17.45 -20.92 25.51
N PRO A 238 18.28 -20.84 26.56
CA PRO A 238 17.99 -20.01 27.73
C PRO A 238 18.06 -18.51 27.40
N PHE A 239 17.07 -17.75 27.88
CA PHE A 239 16.97 -16.31 27.72
C PHE A 239 18.03 -15.56 28.55
N ASN A 240 18.80 -14.67 27.91
CA ASN A 240 19.79 -13.82 28.58
C ASN A 240 19.73 -12.37 28.04
N PRO A 241 19.22 -11.39 28.80
CA PRO A 241 19.23 -9.98 28.40
C PRO A 241 20.60 -9.34 28.69
N SER A 242 21.33 -8.96 27.64
CA SER A 242 22.60 -8.23 27.79
C SER A 242 22.35 -6.74 28.15
N PRO A 243 23.12 -6.13 29.07
CA PRO A 243 22.83 -4.81 29.61
C PRO A 243 23.30 -3.64 28.72
N ALA A 244 22.83 -2.45 29.07
CA ALA A 244 22.94 -1.21 28.30
C ALA A 244 24.39 -0.73 28.04
N GLY A 245 24.59 -0.13 26.85
CA GLY A 245 25.74 0.71 26.53
C GLY A 245 25.29 2.16 26.31
N SER A 246 25.48 3.01 27.31
CA SER A 246 25.19 4.45 27.24
C SER A 246 26.41 5.24 26.77
N GLN A 247 26.26 6.05 25.72
CA GLN A 247 27.10 7.22 25.47
C GLN A 247 26.24 8.35 24.90
N GLY A 248 26.32 9.53 25.51
CA GLY A 248 25.63 10.73 25.05
C GLY A 248 26.57 11.94 25.08
N LEU A 249 26.35 12.86 24.13
CA LEU A 249 26.90 14.22 23.96
C LEU A 249 26.06 14.85 22.83
N ALA A 250 25.76 16.15 22.72
CA ALA A 250 25.71 17.29 23.65
C ALA A 250 24.82 18.38 22.97
N MET A 251 24.51 19.52 23.61
CA MET A 251 23.37 20.38 23.22
C MET A 251 23.71 21.75 22.58
N ALA A 252 23.08 22.05 21.42
CA ALA A 252 22.63 23.37 20.90
C ALA A 252 23.69 24.49 20.59
N PRO A 253 23.36 25.65 19.92
CA PRO A 253 22.02 26.15 19.51
C PRO A 253 21.86 26.86 18.12
N ALA A 254 20.57 27.12 17.78
CA ALA A 254 19.98 28.29 17.08
C ALA A 254 20.19 28.61 15.57
N GLY A 255 19.07 28.93 14.88
CA GLY A 255 18.98 29.66 13.59
C GLY A 255 17.65 29.46 12.83
N GLY A 256 16.80 30.49 12.70
CA GLY A 256 15.41 30.45 12.13
C GLY A 256 15.25 29.80 10.74
N GLY A 257 14.07 29.36 10.27
CA GLY A 257 12.69 29.82 10.49
C GLY A 257 12.11 30.31 9.14
N CYS A 258 10.84 30.18 8.75
CA CYS A 258 9.56 29.74 9.36
C CYS A 258 8.64 29.22 8.21
N GLY A 259 7.43 28.65 8.39
CA GLY A 259 6.65 28.26 9.58
C GLY A 259 5.17 28.01 9.21
N ALA A 260 4.54 26.97 9.75
CA ALA A 260 3.13 26.58 9.60
C ALA A 260 2.67 25.82 10.88
N PRO A 261 1.36 25.70 11.20
CA PRO A 261 0.91 25.60 12.60
C PRO A 261 1.07 24.22 13.27
N SER A 262 1.89 24.21 14.34
CA SER A 262 1.66 23.61 15.68
C SER A 262 1.06 22.19 15.87
N ALA A 263 1.10 21.27 14.91
CA ALA A 263 0.80 19.85 15.17
C ALA A 263 2.00 19.05 15.75
N ALA A 264 3.23 19.53 15.54
CA ALA A 264 4.47 18.75 15.73
C ALA A 264 5.08 18.78 17.15
N GLN A 265 4.34 19.18 18.20
CA GLN A 265 4.92 19.40 19.54
C GLN A 265 4.23 18.66 20.71
N ASN A 266 3.11 17.95 20.49
CA ASN A 266 2.32 17.35 21.58
C ASN A 266 2.49 15.83 21.77
N ALA A 267 3.60 15.22 21.32
CA ALA A 267 3.84 13.77 21.50
C ALA A 267 4.21 13.35 22.95
N ALA A 268 4.61 14.29 23.82
CA ALA A 268 5.22 13.97 25.11
C ALA A 268 4.24 13.86 26.31
N ALA A 269 3.03 14.41 26.20
CA ALA A 269 2.12 14.56 27.34
C ALA A 269 0.87 13.68 27.24
N ASP A 270 0.11 13.78 26.15
CA ASP A 270 -1.24 13.23 26.02
C ASP A 270 -1.49 12.70 24.58
N ILE A 271 -2.11 11.53 24.45
CA ILE A 271 -2.52 10.96 23.16
C ILE A 271 -3.90 11.52 22.80
N THR A 272 -3.94 12.37 21.78
CA THR A 272 -5.16 13.03 21.28
C THR A 272 -5.53 12.56 19.87
N PRO A 273 -6.79 12.75 19.41
CA PRO A 273 -7.23 12.44 18.04
C PRO A 273 -6.35 12.99 16.90
N ASP A 274 -5.64 14.09 17.14
CA ASP A 274 -4.79 14.77 16.15
C ASP A 274 -3.32 14.30 16.19
N THR A 275 -2.98 13.36 17.07
CA THR A 275 -1.62 12.80 17.17
C THR A 275 -1.25 12.06 15.90
N LEU A 276 -0.06 12.32 15.35
CA LEU A 276 0.48 11.60 14.19
C LEU A 276 0.82 10.15 14.56
N ILE A 277 0.37 9.19 13.74
CA ILE A 277 0.50 7.76 14.05
C ILE A 277 1.97 7.34 14.13
N GLY A 278 2.78 7.68 13.11
CA GLY A 278 4.21 7.38 13.12
C GLY A 278 4.94 7.94 14.35
N ALA A 279 4.77 9.23 14.64
CA ALA A 279 5.40 9.86 15.80
C ALA A 279 4.96 9.28 17.15
N MET A 280 3.71 8.81 17.26
CA MET A 280 3.22 8.10 18.44
C MET A 280 3.86 6.71 18.58
N VAL A 281 3.98 5.94 17.49
CA VAL A 281 4.57 4.59 17.52
C VAL A 281 6.08 4.65 17.77
N ASP A 282 6.78 5.66 17.24
CA ASP A 282 8.19 5.91 17.53
C ASP A 282 8.42 6.27 19.02
N ALA A 283 7.48 6.98 19.64
CA ALA A 283 7.55 7.37 21.05
C ALA A 283 7.06 6.29 22.03
N TYR A 284 6.06 5.49 21.62
CA TYR A 284 5.39 4.47 22.43
C TYR A 284 5.21 3.17 21.61
N PRO A 285 6.25 2.34 21.43
CA PRO A 285 6.21 1.13 20.60
C PRO A 285 5.11 0.13 21.02
N GLU A 286 4.70 0.15 22.28
CA GLU A 286 3.58 -0.64 22.84
C GLU A 286 2.21 -0.32 22.20
N THR A 287 2.08 0.80 21.49
CA THR A 287 0.86 1.16 20.75
C THR A 287 0.69 0.36 19.45
N ALA A 288 1.77 -0.17 18.87
CA ALA A 288 1.74 -0.94 17.62
C ALA A 288 0.72 -2.11 17.63
N PRO A 289 0.69 -3.02 18.64
CA PRO A 289 -0.31 -4.09 18.69
C PRO A 289 -1.76 -3.61 18.91
N VAL A 290 -2.01 -2.36 19.31
CA VAL A 290 -3.37 -1.77 19.32
C VAL A 290 -3.75 -1.36 17.90
N LEU A 291 -2.86 -0.65 17.22
CA LEU A 291 -3.05 -0.23 15.83
C LEU A 291 -3.19 -1.42 14.88
N GLU A 292 -2.37 -2.47 15.03
CA GLU A 292 -2.45 -3.65 14.16
C GLU A 292 -3.81 -4.37 14.26
N ARG A 293 -4.40 -4.43 15.46
CA ARG A 293 -5.74 -5.01 15.67
C ARG A 293 -6.87 -4.15 15.09
N ARG A 294 -6.66 -2.83 14.98
CA ARG A 294 -7.68 -1.85 14.54
C ARG A 294 -7.59 -1.51 13.05
N PHE A 295 -6.38 -1.47 12.50
CA PHE A 295 -6.06 -1.05 11.13
C PHE A 295 -5.52 -2.21 10.26
N GLY A 296 -5.18 -3.35 10.86
CA GLY A 296 -4.65 -4.54 10.19
C GLY A 296 -3.13 -4.55 10.08
N SER A 297 -2.58 -5.74 9.80
CA SER A 297 -1.13 -6.00 9.68
C SER A 297 -0.42 -5.21 8.56
N GLY A 298 -1.17 -4.62 7.63
CA GLY A 298 -0.64 -3.73 6.59
C GLY A 298 -0.39 -2.28 7.05
N CYS A 299 -0.89 -1.86 8.23
CA CYS A 299 -0.89 -0.47 8.68
C CYS A 299 0.49 0.20 8.59
N PHE A 300 1.52 -0.42 9.16
CA PHE A 300 2.91 0.08 9.18
C PHE A 300 3.57 0.17 7.79
N THR A 301 2.95 -0.41 6.77
CA THR A 301 3.40 -0.36 5.37
C THR A 301 2.56 0.58 4.49
N CYS A 302 1.54 1.23 5.08
CA CYS A 302 0.76 2.26 4.41
C CYS A 302 1.64 3.49 4.15
N PRO A 303 1.66 4.06 2.92
CA PRO A 303 2.37 5.31 2.66
C PRO A 303 1.92 6.49 3.53
N GLY A 304 0.70 6.45 4.09
CA GLY A 304 0.16 7.46 4.99
C GLY A 304 0.67 7.38 6.43
N PHE A 305 1.14 6.20 6.88
CA PHE A 305 1.39 5.88 8.30
C PHE A 305 2.25 6.91 9.05
N ALA A 306 3.32 7.39 8.41
CA ALA A 306 4.24 8.36 9.01
C ALA A 306 3.72 9.81 9.02
N THR A 307 2.62 10.09 8.32
CA THR A 307 2.13 11.45 8.00
C THR A 307 0.66 11.69 8.32
N GLU A 308 -0.10 10.66 8.68
CA GLU A 308 -1.52 10.75 9.01
C GLU A 308 -1.75 10.83 10.53
N THR A 309 -2.84 11.49 10.94
CA THR A 309 -3.29 11.53 12.34
C THR A 309 -4.10 10.29 12.72
N LEU A 310 -4.25 10.02 14.02
CA LEU A 310 -5.15 8.98 14.53
C LEU A 310 -6.58 9.13 13.98
N THR A 311 -7.07 10.37 13.85
CA THR A 311 -8.38 10.67 13.23
C THR A 311 -8.42 10.27 11.76
N GLN A 312 -7.38 10.57 10.99
CA GLN A 312 -7.31 10.23 9.56
C GLN A 312 -7.20 8.71 9.36
N GLY A 313 -6.31 8.03 10.09
CA GLY A 313 -6.18 6.57 10.04
C GLY A 313 -7.48 5.87 10.43
N ALA A 314 -8.12 6.29 11.52
CA ALA A 314 -9.40 5.73 11.95
C ALA A 314 -10.52 5.96 10.92
N MET A 315 -10.58 7.13 10.28
CA MET A 315 -11.51 7.39 9.17
C MET A 315 -11.25 6.48 7.97
N MET A 316 -9.99 6.25 7.59
CA MET A 316 -9.60 5.37 6.49
C MET A 316 -9.88 3.89 6.78
N HIS A 317 -9.83 3.47 8.04
CA HIS A 317 -10.02 2.09 8.48
C HIS A 317 -11.41 1.80 9.09
N GLY A 318 -12.32 2.79 9.13
CA GLY A 318 -13.66 2.64 9.70
C GLY A 318 -13.70 2.39 11.22
N ALA A 319 -12.66 2.80 11.95
CA ALA A 319 -12.56 2.67 13.39
C ALA A 319 -13.11 3.91 14.12
N ASP A 320 -13.62 3.75 15.34
CA ASP A 320 -13.96 4.89 16.18
C ASP A 320 -12.69 5.50 16.80
N VAL A 321 -12.49 6.79 16.55
CA VAL A 321 -11.31 7.57 17.00
C VAL A 321 -11.22 7.63 18.53
N ASN A 322 -12.33 7.85 19.20
CA ASN A 322 -12.36 8.03 20.66
C ASN A 322 -12.09 6.68 21.35
N GLN A 323 -12.68 5.60 20.82
CA GLN A 323 -12.39 4.24 21.25
C GLN A 323 -10.90 3.91 21.05
N LEU A 324 -10.33 4.18 19.87
CA LEU A 324 -8.92 3.96 19.59
C LEU A 324 -8.00 4.74 20.55
N VAL A 325 -8.25 6.03 20.76
CA VAL A 325 -7.47 6.86 21.70
C VAL A 325 -7.56 6.29 23.12
N SER A 326 -8.73 5.85 23.58
CA SER A 326 -8.87 5.22 24.91
C SER A 326 -8.13 3.89 25.04
N GLU A 327 -8.09 3.05 24.00
CA GLU A 327 -7.31 1.80 24.01
C GLU A 327 -5.80 2.06 24.00
N LEU A 328 -5.35 3.08 23.26
CA LEU A 328 -3.95 3.50 23.23
C LEU A 328 -3.51 4.02 24.60
N LYS A 329 -4.28 4.95 25.18
CA LYS A 329 -4.08 5.48 26.54
C LYS A 329 -4.00 4.41 27.62
N ALA A 330 -4.88 3.40 27.54
CA ALA A 330 -4.89 2.28 28.49
C ALA A 330 -3.62 1.41 28.42
N VAL A 331 -2.90 1.40 27.29
CA VAL A 331 -1.64 0.66 27.12
C VAL A 331 -0.43 1.53 27.50
N THR A 332 -0.45 2.84 27.19
CA THR A 332 0.65 3.77 27.53
C THR A 332 0.57 4.34 28.96
N GLY A 333 -0.53 4.14 29.68
CA GLY A 333 -0.76 4.69 31.02
C GLY A 333 -0.94 6.22 31.04
N LYS A 334 -1.65 6.77 30.03
CA LYS A 334 -1.87 8.21 29.79
C LYS A 334 -3.35 8.61 29.77
#